data_AF-A0A1F7HF51-F1
#
_entry.id   AF-A0A1F7HF51-F1
#
_cell.length_a   1.000
_cell.length_b   1.000
_cell.length_c   1.000
_cell.angle_alpha   90.00
_cell.angle_beta   90.00
_cell.angle_gamma   90.00
#
_symmetry.space_group_name_H-M   'P 1'
#
loop_
_entity.id
_entity.type
_entity.pdbx_description
1 polymer ?
#
loop_
_entity_poly.entity_id
_entity_poly.type
_entity_poly.pdbx_seq_one_letter_code
_entity_poly.pdbx_strand_id
1 'polypeptide(L)'
;MIEQSLIIVKPDGVERGLIGEIIRRLERTGLKIVAAKMLQVPKELADMHYPDDREELWTGIGQKSLDNYKAMGLDPVKEIGSNDPKAIGSKVRDWLKKYITEGPVFAFVIEGPHAVEIVRQFVGHTLPLNAAPGTIRGDFSFDSSALANSAGRPIRNIVHASGNLDEAKHEVVLWFKPEEMVNYKRVEEAAMMGRG
;
A
#
# COMPACT_ATOMS: atom_id res chain seq x y z
N MET A 1 16.61 -6.45 -15.57
CA MET A 1 15.18 -6.74 -15.82
C MET A 1 14.39 -5.53 -15.33
N ILE A 2 13.44 -5.04 -16.12
CA ILE A 2 12.61 -3.88 -15.76
C ILE A 2 11.36 -4.40 -15.07
N GLU A 3 11.05 -3.85 -13.91
CA GLU A 3 9.89 -4.19 -13.10
C GLU A 3 8.95 -2.99 -13.01
N GLN A 4 7.67 -3.28 -12.79
CA GLN A 4 6.65 -2.28 -12.51
C GLN A 4 6.03 -2.59 -11.14
N SER A 5 5.69 -1.54 -10.39
CA SER A 5 4.96 -1.64 -9.12
C SER A 5 3.79 -0.68 -9.12
N LEU A 6 2.64 -1.14 -8.63
CA LEU A 6 1.50 -0.28 -8.37
C LEU A 6 1.71 0.42 -7.03
N ILE A 7 1.49 1.74 -7.01
CA ILE A 7 1.43 2.56 -5.81
C ILE A 7 0.07 3.25 -5.76
N ILE A 8 -0.54 3.26 -4.57
CA ILE A 8 -1.78 3.98 -4.33
C ILE A 8 -1.60 4.85 -3.10
N VAL A 9 -1.59 6.17 -3.29
CA VAL A 9 -1.74 7.13 -2.19
C VAL A 9 -3.19 7.06 -1.75
N LYS A 10 -3.41 6.56 -0.53
CA LYS A 10 -4.73 6.32 0.06
C LYS A 10 -5.40 7.65 0.45
N PRO A 11 -6.71 7.66 0.80
CA PRO A 11 -7.43 8.91 1.03
C PRO A 11 -6.80 9.82 2.08
N ASP A 12 -6.31 9.28 3.19
CA ASP A 12 -5.58 10.04 4.20
C ASP A 12 -4.30 10.71 3.65
N GLY A 13 -3.58 10.05 2.74
CA GLY A 13 -2.42 10.62 2.07
C GLY A 13 -2.79 11.74 1.10
N VAL A 14 -3.88 11.57 0.36
CA VAL A 14 -4.40 12.57 -0.58
C VAL A 14 -4.93 13.80 0.14
N GLU A 15 -5.81 13.61 1.13
CA GLU A 15 -6.45 14.67 1.92
C GLU A 15 -5.43 15.50 2.70
N ARG A 16 -4.28 14.91 3.05
CA ARG A 16 -3.17 15.60 3.72
C ARG A 16 -2.17 16.26 2.75
N GLY A 17 -2.42 16.21 1.44
CA GLY A 17 -1.56 16.83 0.43
C GLY A 17 -0.21 16.14 0.24
N LEU A 18 -0.10 14.83 0.49
CA LEU A 18 1.18 14.10 0.48
C LEU A 18 1.58 13.53 -0.88
N ILE A 19 0.74 13.66 -1.92
CA ILE A 19 1.00 13.11 -3.27
C ILE A 19 2.37 13.55 -3.79
N GLY A 20 2.65 14.85 -3.82
CA GLY A 20 3.90 15.39 -4.34
C GLY A 20 5.12 14.93 -3.56
N GLU A 21 5.00 14.78 -2.24
CA GLU A 21 6.09 14.32 -1.39
C GLU A 21 6.44 12.85 -1.63
N ILE A 22 5.42 12.00 -1.81
CA ILE A 22 5.60 10.59 -2.13
C ILE A 22 6.24 10.41 -3.51
N ILE A 23 5.73 11.12 -4.53
CA ILE A 23 6.28 11.11 -5.89
C ILE A 23 7.75 11.54 -5.85
N ARG A 24 8.05 12.66 -5.20
CA ARG A 24 9.41 13.21 -5.08
C ARG A 24 10.38 12.20 -4.47
N ARG A 25 9.98 11.45 -3.45
CA ARG A 25 10.85 10.43 -2.83
C ARG A 25 11.19 9.29 -3.79
N LEU A 26 10.22 8.82 -4.55
CA LEU A 26 10.42 7.71 -5.47
C LEU A 26 11.15 8.15 -6.74
N GLU A 27 10.82 9.29 -7.35
CA GLU A 27 11.51 9.80 -8.54
C GLU A 27 13.00 10.09 -8.29
N ARG A 28 13.35 10.52 -7.06
CA ARG A 28 14.75 10.75 -6.65
C ARG A 28 15.61 9.50 -6.66
N THR A 29 15.01 8.31 -6.71
CA THR A 29 15.74 7.04 -6.83
C THR A 29 16.13 6.72 -8.27
N GLY A 30 15.64 7.50 -9.25
CA GLY A 30 15.80 7.20 -10.67
C GLY A 30 14.68 6.34 -11.26
N LEU A 31 13.77 5.81 -10.43
CA LEU A 31 12.56 5.17 -10.91
C LEU A 31 11.66 6.19 -11.65
N LYS A 32 10.86 5.70 -12.61
CA LYS A 32 10.02 6.56 -13.45
C LYS A 32 8.55 6.21 -13.33
N ILE A 33 7.69 7.21 -13.32
CA ILE A 33 6.23 7.01 -13.34
C ILE A 33 5.80 6.78 -14.79
N VAL A 34 5.10 5.68 -15.07
CA VAL A 34 4.64 5.29 -16.42
C VAL A 34 3.13 5.32 -16.59
N ALA A 35 2.37 5.48 -15.51
CA ALA A 35 0.93 5.75 -15.55
C ALA A 35 0.51 6.41 -14.24
N ALA A 36 -0.50 7.28 -14.26
CA ALA A 36 -1.06 7.88 -13.05
C ALA A 36 -2.52 8.32 -13.27
N LYS A 37 -3.36 8.17 -12.24
CA LYS A 37 -4.71 8.73 -12.21
C LYS A 37 -5.18 9.00 -10.78
N MET A 38 -6.03 10.01 -10.66
CA MET A 38 -6.79 10.30 -9.45
C MET A 38 -8.24 9.90 -9.66
N LEU A 39 -8.83 9.22 -8.68
CA LEU A 39 -10.20 8.71 -8.78
C LEU A 39 -10.83 8.51 -7.40
N GLN A 40 -12.17 8.57 -7.36
CA GLN A 40 -12.93 7.90 -6.32
C GLN A 40 -12.99 6.41 -6.68
N VAL A 41 -12.50 5.54 -5.81
CA VAL A 41 -12.40 4.11 -6.12
C VAL A 41 -13.79 3.48 -6.15
N PRO A 42 -14.23 2.89 -7.29
CA PRO A 42 -15.48 2.14 -7.33
C PRO A 42 -15.42 0.93 -6.40
N LYS A 43 -16.56 0.55 -5.81
CA LYS A 43 -16.63 -0.59 -4.90
C LYS A 43 -16.09 -1.86 -5.55
N GLU A 44 -16.40 -2.07 -6.83
CA GLU A 44 -15.98 -3.23 -7.61
C GLU A 44 -14.45 -3.31 -7.72
N LEU A 45 -13.79 -2.17 -7.92
CA LEU A 45 -12.33 -2.12 -7.97
C LEU A 45 -11.70 -2.38 -6.60
N ALA A 46 -12.32 -1.87 -5.52
CA ALA A 46 -11.87 -2.17 -4.16
C ALA A 46 -12.04 -3.66 -3.81
N ASP A 47 -13.14 -4.28 -4.24
CA ASP A 47 -13.39 -5.71 -4.06
C ASP A 47 -12.36 -6.57 -4.83
N MET A 48 -12.03 -6.19 -6.07
CA MET A 48 -10.99 -6.88 -6.84
C MET A 48 -9.59 -6.68 -6.27
N HIS A 49 -9.29 -5.50 -5.71
CA HIS A 49 -7.99 -5.21 -5.12
C HIS A 49 -7.78 -5.92 -3.77
N TYR A 50 -8.85 -6.11 -3.00
CA TYR A 50 -8.85 -6.87 -1.74
C TYR A 50 -9.80 -8.08 -1.83
N PRO A 51 -9.47 -9.11 -2.64
CA PRO A 51 -10.41 -10.16 -2.96
C PRO A 51 -10.61 -11.12 -1.78
N ASP A 52 -11.80 -11.68 -1.69
CA ASP A 52 -12.24 -12.44 -0.52
C ASP A 52 -11.62 -13.85 -0.46
N ASP A 53 -11.18 -14.37 -1.60
CA ASP A 53 -10.67 -15.72 -1.81
C ASP A 53 -9.20 -15.93 -1.40
N ARG A 54 -8.52 -14.87 -0.95
CA ARG A 54 -7.15 -14.93 -0.37
C ARG A 54 -7.17 -15.40 1.09
N GLU A 55 -7.79 -16.54 1.38
CA GLU A 55 -8.05 -17.01 2.75
C GLU A 55 -6.77 -17.07 3.62
N GLU A 56 -5.66 -17.58 3.07
CA GLU A 56 -4.38 -17.67 3.79
C GLU A 56 -3.83 -16.28 4.17
N LEU A 57 -3.94 -15.31 3.27
CA LEU A 57 -3.51 -13.93 3.54
C LEU A 57 -4.35 -13.33 4.68
N TRP A 58 -5.67 -13.42 4.58
CA TRP A 58 -6.57 -12.81 5.56
C TRP A 58 -6.41 -13.46 6.93
N THR A 59 -6.30 -14.79 6.96
CA THR A 59 -6.03 -15.54 8.20
C THR A 59 -4.68 -15.11 8.81
N GLY A 60 -3.64 -14.94 7.98
CA GLY A 60 -2.34 -14.44 8.43
C GLY A 60 -2.38 -13.01 8.98
N ILE A 61 -3.18 -12.12 8.38
CA ILE A 61 -3.41 -10.76 8.90
C ILE A 61 -4.17 -10.81 10.23
N GLY A 62 -5.15 -11.69 10.35
CA GLY A 62 -5.87 -11.93 11.60
C GLY A 62 -4.94 -12.41 12.71
N GLN A 63 -4.05 -13.36 12.41
CA GLN A 63 -3.05 -13.86 13.37
C GLN A 63 -2.11 -12.74 13.83
N LYS A 64 -1.59 -11.92 12.91
CA LYS A 64 -0.75 -10.76 13.28
C LYS A 64 -1.50 -9.77 14.17
N SER A 65 -2.79 -9.58 13.93
CA SER A 65 -3.61 -8.71 14.77
C SER A 65 -3.76 -9.27 16.18
N LEU A 66 -3.96 -10.58 16.32
CA LEU A 66 -3.97 -11.28 17.62
C LEU A 66 -2.63 -11.19 18.35
N ASP A 67 -1.52 -11.41 17.65
CA ASP A 67 -0.18 -11.31 18.22
C ASP A 67 0.08 -9.89 18.76
N ASN A 68 -0.38 -8.87 18.03
CA ASN A 68 -0.30 -7.48 18.46
C ASN A 68 -1.15 -7.21 19.71
N TYR A 69 -2.40 -7.67 19.77
CA TYR A 69 -3.22 -7.53 20.98
C TYR A 69 -2.54 -8.19 22.19
N LYS A 70 -2.00 -9.40 22.02
CA LYS A 70 -1.29 -10.12 23.06
C LYS A 70 -0.05 -9.36 23.54
N ALA A 71 0.77 -8.85 22.62
CA ALA A 71 1.96 -8.07 22.95
C ALA A 71 1.65 -6.78 23.72
N MET A 72 0.45 -6.24 23.54
CA MET A 72 -0.03 -5.02 24.21
C MET A 72 -0.84 -5.29 25.49
N GLY A 73 -1.06 -6.57 25.85
CA GLY A 73 -1.88 -6.95 26.99
C GLY A 73 -3.38 -6.67 26.80
N LEU A 74 -3.85 -6.59 25.55
CA LEU A 74 -5.24 -6.33 25.19
C LEU A 74 -6.02 -7.62 24.92
N ASP A 75 -7.31 -7.61 25.21
CA ASP A 75 -8.22 -8.74 24.97
C ASP A 75 -8.89 -8.60 23.59
N PRO A 76 -8.58 -9.45 22.61
CA PRO A 76 -9.12 -9.34 21.26
C PRO A 76 -10.64 -9.48 21.20
N VAL A 77 -11.27 -10.20 22.14
CA VAL A 77 -12.73 -10.30 22.18
C VAL A 77 -13.35 -8.97 22.60
N LYS A 78 -12.70 -8.21 23.47
CA LYS A 78 -13.16 -6.85 23.85
C LYS A 78 -12.88 -5.83 22.76
N GLU A 79 -11.71 -5.90 22.12
CA GLU A 79 -11.27 -4.90 21.15
C GLU A 79 -11.91 -5.06 19.76
N ILE A 80 -11.99 -6.30 19.25
CA ILE A 80 -12.49 -6.59 17.89
C ILE A 80 -13.64 -7.60 17.87
N GLY A 81 -14.10 -8.07 19.02
CA GLY A 81 -15.27 -8.96 19.11
C GLY A 81 -15.02 -10.38 18.62
N SER A 82 -13.76 -10.80 18.46
CA SER A 82 -13.42 -12.17 18.06
C SER A 82 -11.98 -12.52 18.46
N ASN A 83 -11.72 -13.80 18.70
CA ASN A 83 -10.39 -14.40 18.83
C ASN A 83 -10.05 -15.35 17.67
N ASP A 84 -10.93 -15.47 16.67
CA ASP A 84 -10.70 -16.27 15.46
C ASP A 84 -9.90 -15.46 14.42
N PRO A 85 -8.70 -15.90 14.02
CA PRO A 85 -7.90 -15.24 13.00
C PRO A 85 -8.65 -15.03 11.68
N LYS A 86 -9.48 -15.98 11.25
CA LYS A 86 -10.21 -15.88 9.98
C LYS A 86 -11.27 -14.78 10.02
N ALA A 87 -12.07 -14.73 11.09
CA ALA A 87 -13.03 -13.66 11.33
C ALA A 87 -12.36 -12.28 11.44
N ILE A 88 -11.24 -12.17 12.17
CA ILE A 88 -10.50 -10.92 12.30
C ILE A 88 -9.94 -10.47 10.95
N GLY A 89 -9.33 -11.39 10.19
CA GLY A 89 -8.80 -11.13 8.86
C GLY A 89 -9.87 -10.59 7.91
N SER A 90 -11.06 -11.20 7.93
CA SER A 90 -12.21 -10.75 7.12
C SER A 90 -12.65 -9.34 7.52
N LYS A 91 -12.74 -9.03 8.82
CA LYS A 91 -13.04 -7.67 9.29
C LYS A 91 -12.00 -6.64 8.81
N VAL A 92 -10.71 -6.97 8.92
CA VAL A 92 -9.63 -6.07 8.46
C VAL A 92 -9.70 -5.84 6.96
N ARG A 93 -10.01 -6.87 6.16
CA ARG A 93 -10.24 -6.74 4.72
C ARG A 93 -11.40 -5.76 4.44
N ASP A 94 -12.52 -5.94 5.10
CA ASP A 94 -13.70 -5.08 4.88
C ASP A 94 -13.41 -3.62 5.28
N TRP A 95 -12.62 -3.43 6.34
CA TRP A 95 -12.08 -2.12 6.72
C TRP A 95 -11.16 -1.52 5.65
N LEU A 96 -10.29 -2.31 5.03
CA LEU A 96 -9.42 -1.85 3.93
C LEU A 96 -10.23 -1.43 2.71
N LYS A 97 -11.27 -2.20 2.34
CA LYS A 97 -12.21 -1.85 1.27
C LYS A 97 -12.94 -0.54 1.54
N LYS A 98 -13.41 -0.34 2.78
CA LYS A 98 -14.03 0.93 3.19
C LYS A 98 -13.02 2.08 3.13
N TYR A 99 -11.83 1.89 3.66
CA TYR A 99 -10.80 2.92 3.70
C TYR A 99 -10.33 3.36 2.31
N ILE A 100 -10.17 2.46 1.34
CA ILE A 100 -9.76 2.87 -0.01
C ILE A 100 -10.90 3.56 -0.79
N THR A 101 -12.15 3.42 -0.34
CA THR A 101 -13.35 4.00 -0.97
C THR A 101 -13.90 5.23 -0.24
N GLU A 102 -13.36 5.60 0.94
CA GLU A 102 -13.88 6.71 1.77
C GLU A 102 -13.56 8.11 1.22
N GLY A 103 -12.59 8.20 0.30
CA GLY A 103 -12.17 9.44 -0.33
C GLY A 103 -11.38 9.18 -1.61
N PRO A 104 -10.85 10.24 -2.26
CA PRO A 104 -10.10 10.09 -3.49
C PRO A 104 -8.75 9.42 -3.23
N VAL A 105 -8.30 8.61 -4.19
CA VAL A 105 -6.93 8.05 -4.21
C VAL A 105 -6.16 8.59 -5.39
N PHE A 106 -4.83 8.59 -5.26
CA PHE A 106 -3.91 8.82 -6.38
C PHE A 106 -3.13 7.53 -6.64
N ALA A 107 -3.50 6.83 -7.71
CA ALA A 107 -2.84 5.60 -8.13
C ALA A 107 -1.83 5.91 -9.23
N PHE A 108 -0.67 5.28 -9.19
CA PHE A 108 0.34 5.40 -10.25
C PHE A 108 1.18 4.13 -10.34
N VAL A 109 1.73 3.89 -11.53
CA VAL A 109 2.67 2.79 -11.79
C VAL A 109 4.06 3.37 -11.89
N ILE A 110 4.98 2.80 -11.12
CA ILE A 110 6.40 3.14 -11.20
C ILE A 110 7.18 1.99 -11.84
N GLU A 111 8.16 2.33 -12.66
CA GLU A 111 8.95 1.40 -13.46
C GLU A 111 10.45 1.61 -13.21
N GLY A 112 11.19 0.51 -13.20
CA GLY A 112 12.65 0.50 -13.20
C GLY A 112 13.24 -0.84 -12.74
N PRO A 113 14.58 -0.96 -12.68
CA PRO A 113 15.24 -2.13 -12.12
C PRO A 113 14.87 -2.30 -10.65
N HIS A 114 14.44 -3.50 -10.24
CA HIS A 114 14.08 -3.81 -8.85
C HIS A 114 13.01 -2.89 -8.25
N ALA A 115 12.12 -2.32 -9.08
CA ALA A 115 11.16 -1.31 -8.66
C ALA A 115 10.29 -1.77 -7.48
N VAL A 116 9.85 -3.03 -7.47
CA VAL A 116 9.00 -3.55 -6.39
C VAL A 116 9.74 -3.53 -5.04
N GLU A 117 10.99 -3.99 -5.02
CA GLU A 117 11.78 -4.03 -3.80
C GLU A 117 12.16 -2.61 -3.32
N ILE A 118 12.67 -1.77 -4.21
CA ILE A 118 13.07 -0.39 -3.90
C ILE A 118 11.89 0.41 -3.35
N VAL A 119 10.71 0.32 -3.98
CA VAL A 119 9.50 1.00 -3.50
C VAL A 119 9.15 0.55 -2.10
N ARG A 120 9.18 -0.76 -1.80
CA ARG A 120 8.87 -1.28 -0.46
C ARG A 120 9.85 -0.78 0.60
N GLN A 121 11.13 -0.63 0.28
CA GLN A 121 12.13 -0.04 1.18
C GLN A 121 11.79 1.42 1.50
N PHE A 122 11.45 2.23 0.48
CA PHE A 122 11.06 3.64 0.66
C PHE A 122 9.73 3.82 1.39
N VAL A 123 8.77 2.93 1.12
CA VAL A 123 7.45 2.95 1.77
C VAL A 123 7.58 2.65 3.27
N GLY A 124 8.42 1.69 3.64
CA GLY A 124 8.66 1.30 5.04
C GLY A 124 7.64 0.31 5.59
N HIS A 125 7.84 -0.09 6.84
CA HIS A 125 7.08 -1.14 7.51
C HIS A 125 5.56 -0.84 7.52
N THR A 126 4.71 -1.88 7.40
CA THR A 126 3.24 -1.73 7.31
C THR A 126 2.63 -0.98 8.48
N LEU A 127 3.19 -1.17 9.69
CA LEU A 127 2.90 -0.39 10.89
C LEU A 127 3.80 0.85 10.92
N PRO A 128 3.24 2.07 10.83
CA PRO A 128 4.01 3.31 10.91
C PRO A 128 4.81 3.43 12.20
N LEU A 129 4.27 2.99 13.35
CA LEU A 129 4.99 2.92 14.63
C LEU A 129 6.33 2.16 14.54
N ASN A 130 6.44 1.18 13.64
CA ASN A 130 7.65 0.36 13.44
C ASN A 130 8.41 0.74 12.16
N ALA A 131 7.95 1.76 11.42
CA ALA A 131 8.60 2.19 10.20
C ALA A 131 9.81 3.08 10.54
N ALA A 132 10.94 2.81 9.90
CA ALA A 132 12.16 3.58 10.15
C ALA A 132 11.98 5.05 9.72
N PRO A 133 12.57 6.02 10.45
CA PRO A 133 12.66 7.41 10.00
C PRO A 133 13.29 7.49 8.60
N GLY A 134 12.79 8.38 7.75
CA GLY A 134 13.17 8.51 6.35
C GLY A 134 12.32 7.67 5.39
N THR A 135 11.56 6.70 5.89
CA THR A 135 10.54 6.01 5.08
C THR A 135 9.25 6.85 5.00
N ILE A 136 8.44 6.63 3.96
CA ILE A 136 7.16 7.33 3.78
C ILE A 136 6.25 7.12 5.00
N ARG A 137 6.12 5.87 5.47
CA ARG A 137 5.28 5.56 6.63
C ARG A 137 5.84 6.13 7.93
N GLY A 138 7.16 6.05 8.13
CA GLY A 138 7.82 6.57 9.33
C GLY A 138 7.76 8.10 9.44
N ASP A 139 7.80 8.81 8.32
CA ASP A 139 7.80 10.27 8.32
C ASP A 139 6.39 10.88 8.32
N PHE A 140 5.38 10.16 7.80
CA PHE A 140 4.05 10.73 7.60
C PHE A 140 2.91 10.05 8.37
N SER A 141 3.16 9.00 9.13
CA SER A 141 2.13 8.43 10.01
C SER A 141 2.72 7.98 11.33
N PHE A 142 1.93 8.12 12.40
CA PHE A 142 2.25 7.63 13.74
C PHE A 142 1.35 6.45 14.13
N ASP A 143 0.54 5.95 13.20
CA ASP A 143 -0.50 4.97 13.51
C ASP A 143 0.07 3.64 13.99
N SER A 144 -0.73 2.91 14.76
CA SER A 144 -0.36 1.63 15.38
C SER A 144 -1.51 0.65 15.33
N SER A 145 -1.24 -0.64 15.55
CA SER A 145 -2.30 -1.65 15.63
C SER A 145 -3.30 -1.32 16.73
N ALA A 146 -2.86 -0.94 17.94
CA ALA A 146 -3.79 -0.56 19.00
C ALA A 146 -4.67 0.64 18.64
N LEU A 147 -4.09 1.69 18.06
CA LEU A 147 -4.87 2.88 17.71
C LEU A 147 -5.87 2.58 16.60
N ALA A 148 -5.48 1.78 15.60
CA ALA A 148 -6.38 1.35 14.54
C ALA A 148 -7.52 0.47 15.06
N ASN A 149 -7.16 -0.52 15.90
CA ASN A 149 -8.08 -1.49 16.48
C ASN A 149 -9.11 -0.84 17.40
N SER A 150 -8.67 -0.04 18.37
CA SER A 150 -9.56 0.68 19.30
C SER A 150 -10.49 1.67 18.58
N ALA A 151 -10.09 2.17 17.42
CA ALA A 151 -10.90 3.04 16.57
C ALA A 151 -11.73 2.27 15.52
N GLY A 152 -11.69 0.93 15.50
CA GLY A 152 -12.48 0.10 14.59
C GLY A 152 -12.20 0.35 13.10
N ARG A 153 -10.94 0.63 12.74
CA ARG A 153 -10.52 1.01 11.39
C ARG A 153 -9.22 0.30 11.00
N PRO A 154 -8.83 0.26 9.71
CA PRO A 154 -7.54 -0.30 9.35
C PRO A 154 -6.42 0.69 9.71
N ILE A 155 -5.18 0.22 9.63
CA ILE A 155 -4.02 1.08 9.81
C ILE A 155 -3.98 2.13 8.70
N ARG A 156 -3.93 3.40 9.09
CA ARG A 156 -3.75 4.56 8.21
C ARG A 156 -2.26 4.77 7.97
N ASN A 157 -1.78 4.05 6.96
CA ASN A 157 -0.36 3.99 6.60
C ASN A 157 -0.05 4.67 5.26
N ILE A 158 -0.88 5.65 4.84
CA ILE A 158 -0.66 6.59 3.73
C ILE A 158 -0.70 5.96 2.33
N VAL A 159 -0.03 4.83 2.13
CA VAL A 159 0.29 4.31 0.81
C VAL A 159 0.21 2.78 0.75
N HIS A 160 -0.38 2.27 -0.33
CA HIS A 160 -0.23 0.89 -0.80
C HIS A 160 0.94 0.80 -1.78
N ALA A 161 1.67 -0.31 -1.73
CA ALA A 161 2.63 -0.69 -2.75
C ALA A 161 2.60 -2.22 -2.91
N SER A 162 2.75 -2.71 -4.14
CA SER A 162 2.75 -4.14 -4.44
C SER A 162 3.78 -4.90 -3.59
N GLY A 163 3.38 -6.05 -3.03
CA GLY A 163 4.20 -6.77 -2.05
C GLY A 163 5.32 -7.61 -2.67
N ASN A 164 5.13 -8.08 -3.90
CA ASN A 164 6.06 -8.89 -4.68
C ASN A 164 5.79 -8.75 -6.18
N LEU A 165 6.63 -9.38 -7.02
CA LEU A 165 6.55 -9.28 -8.48
C LEU A 165 5.22 -9.79 -9.07
N ASP A 166 4.66 -10.86 -8.52
CA ASP A 166 3.44 -11.46 -9.06
C ASP A 166 2.20 -10.66 -8.67
N GLU A 167 2.16 -10.15 -7.43
CA GLU A 167 1.17 -9.16 -7.02
C GLU A 167 1.27 -7.90 -7.87
N ALA A 168 2.48 -7.42 -8.14
CA ALA A 168 2.67 -6.21 -8.94
C ALA A 168 2.11 -6.35 -10.36
N LYS A 169 2.38 -7.48 -11.04
CA LYS A 169 1.82 -7.76 -12.38
C LYS A 169 0.30 -7.77 -12.35
N HIS A 170 -0.29 -8.42 -11.35
CA HIS A 170 -1.75 -8.50 -11.22
C HIS A 170 -2.36 -7.13 -10.92
N GLU A 171 -1.80 -6.40 -9.96
CA GLU A 171 -2.28 -5.10 -9.53
C GLU A 171 -2.16 -4.03 -10.62
N VAL A 172 -1.06 -3.99 -11.37
CA VAL A 172 -0.88 -3.03 -12.47
C VAL A 172 -1.98 -3.20 -13.52
N VAL A 173 -2.25 -4.44 -13.95
CA VAL A 173 -3.29 -4.73 -14.96
C VAL A 173 -4.70 -4.48 -14.40
N LEU A 174 -4.91 -4.72 -13.10
CA LEU A 174 -6.18 -4.44 -12.45
C LEU A 174 -6.51 -2.94 -12.44
N TRP A 175 -5.49 -2.10 -12.19
CA TRP A 175 -5.69 -0.66 -12.03
C TRP A 175 -5.52 0.13 -13.32
N PHE A 176 -4.71 -0.32 -14.28
CA PHE A 176 -4.39 0.41 -15.49
C PHE A 176 -4.55 -0.45 -16.74
N LYS A 177 -5.22 0.12 -17.75
CA LYS A 177 -5.28 -0.47 -19.08
C LYS A 177 -3.96 -0.24 -19.83
N PRO A 178 -3.60 -1.08 -20.81
CA PRO A 178 -2.39 -0.90 -21.60
C PRO A 178 -2.26 0.47 -22.26
N GLU A 179 -3.37 1.08 -22.69
CA GLU A 179 -3.38 2.43 -23.30
C GLU A 179 -3.14 3.58 -22.31
N GLU A 180 -3.26 3.33 -20.99
CA GLU A 180 -2.92 4.30 -19.94
C GLU A 180 -1.40 4.32 -19.66
N MET A 181 -0.65 3.35 -20.20
CA MET A 181 0.78 3.21 -19.98
C MET A 181 1.57 4.07 -20.98
N VAL A 182 2.45 4.91 -20.47
CA VAL A 182 3.28 5.82 -21.26
C VAL A 182 4.71 5.29 -21.33
N ASN A 183 5.17 5.03 -22.55
CA ASN A 183 6.56 4.69 -22.81
C ASN A 183 7.38 5.96 -23.10
N TYR A 184 8.37 6.23 -22.26
CA TYR A 184 9.32 7.32 -22.44
C TYR A 184 10.63 7.01 -21.70
N LYS A 185 11.65 7.80 -22.01
CA LYS A 185 12.99 7.71 -21.41
C LYS A 185 13.24 8.93 -20.53
N ARG A 186 13.63 8.71 -19.28
CA ARG A 186 14.10 9.81 -18.42
C ARG A 186 15.54 10.20 -18.79
N VAL A 187 15.87 11.49 -18.65
CA VAL A 187 17.21 12.01 -19.00
C VAL A 187 18.32 11.30 -18.21
N GLU A 188 18.09 11.04 -16.93
CA GLU A 188 19.02 10.35 -16.04
C GLU A 188 19.15 8.84 -16.29
N GLU A 189 18.24 8.22 -17.04
CA GLU A 189 18.26 6.78 -17.31
C GLU A 189 19.59 6.35 -17.97
N ALA A 190 20.09 7.16 -18.92
CA ALA A 190 21.38 6.93 -19.57
C ALA A 190 22.58 7.12 -18.63
N ALA A 191 22.45 7.94 -17.59
CA ALA A 191 23.50 8.11 -16.59
C ALA A 191 23.54 6.93 -15.61
N MET A 192 22.38 6.34 -15.30
CA MET A 192 22.24 5.27 -14.30
C MET A 192 22.43 3.86 -14.87
N MET A 193 21.97 3.61 -16.11
CA MET A 193 22.02 2.28 -16.74
C MET A 193 23.29 2.04 -17.58
N GLY A 194 24.19 3.03 -17.62
CA GLY A 194 25.37 3.02 -18.48
C GLY A 194 25.08 3.56 -19.88
N ARG A 195 26.06 4.23 -20.47
CA ARG A 195 26.03 4.65 -21.86
C ARG A 195 26.50 3.47 -22.71
N GLY A 196 25.58 2.87 -23.47
CA GLY A 196 25.95 1.95 -24.56
C GLY A 196 26.70 2.69 -25.66
#